data_AF-A0A962XPH1-F1
#
_entry.id   AF-A0A962XPH1-F1
#
_cell.length_a   1.000
_cell.length_b   1.000
_cell.length_c   1.000
_cell.angle_alpha   90.00
_cell.angle_beta   90.00
_cell.angle_gamma   90.00
#
_symmetry.space_group_name_H-M   'P 1'
#
loop_
_entity.id
_entity.type
_entity.pdbx_description
1 polymer ?
#
loop_
_entity_poly.entity_id
_entity_poly.type
_entity_poly.pdbx_seq_one_letter_code
_entity_poly.pdbx_strand_id
1 'polypeptide(L)'
;MTYVVTENCIKCKYTDCVEVCPVDCFHEGPNFLAIDPDECIDCALCEPECPANAIFAEDDVPADQRDFIALNVELCALWPVITERKPAPADAADWDGKPDKRKLLER
;
A
#
# COMPACT_ATOMS: atom_id res chain seq x y z
N MET A 1 -8.51 -13.40 -5.15
CA MET A 1 -7.13 -13.17 -4.71
C MET A 1 -7.10 -11.68 -4.34
N THR A 2 -5.98 -11.13 -3.88
CA THR A 2 -5.92 -9.69 -3.58
C THR A 2 -4.61 -9.09 -4.08
N TYR A 3 -4.59 -7.76 -4.11
CA TYR A 3 -3.36 -6.99 -4.14
C TYR A 3 -2.92 -6.61 -2.72
N VAL A 4 -1.62 -6.42 -2.54
CA VAL A 4 -0.98 -6.20 -1.24
C VAL A 4 0.02 -5.07 -1.37
N VAL A 5 -0.08 -4.07 -0.49
CA VAL A 5 0.93 -3.03 -0.36
C VAL A 5 2.08 -3.54 0.51
N THR A 6 3.33 -3.35 0.09
CA THR A 6 4.55 -3.87 0.72
C THR A 6 5.50 -2.77 1.18
N GLU A 7 6.71 -3.13 1.64
CA GLU A 7 7.58 -2.28 2.45
C GLU A 7 7.87 -0.90 1.82
N ASN A 8 8.06 -0.84 0.51
CA ASN A 8 8.52 0.39 -0.13
C ASN A 8 7.48 1.54 -0.07
N CYS A 9 6.21 1.27 0.25
CA CYS A 9 5.22 2.33 0.44
C CYS A 9 5.47 3.13 1.73
N ILE A 10 6.08 2.52 2.76
CA ILE A 10 6.31 3.17 4.06
C ILE A 10 7.17 4.42 3.87
N LYS A 11 6.70 5.56 4.39
CA LYS A 11 7.24 6.92 4.20
C LYS A 11 7.25 7.48 2.76
N CYS A 12 6.91 6.68 1.76
CA CYS A 12 6.73 7.17 0.40
C CYS A 12 5.29 7.63 0.17
N LYS A 13 4.29 6.81 0.56
CA LYS A 13 2.85 7.12 0.58
C LYS A 13 2.43 8.12 -0.52
N TYR A 14 2.68 7.78 -1.79
CA TYR A 14 2.38 8.68 -2.91
C TYR A 14 0.88 8.82 -3.20
N THR A 15 0.10 7.79 -2.86
CA THR A 15 -1.36 7.70 -3.00
C THR A 15 -1.92 7.67 -4.42
N ASP A 16 -1.11 7.64 -5.47
CA ASP A 16 -1.59 7.57 -6.87
C ASP A 16 -2.44 6.31 -7.14
N CYS A 17 -2.18 5.22 -6.41
CA CYS A 17 -2.93 3.97 -6.49
C CYS A 17 -4.43 4.10 -6.14
N VAL A 18 -4.83 5.14 -5.37
CA VAL A 18 -6.23 5.32 -4.97
C VAL A 18 -7.09 5.85 -6.13
N GLU A 19 -6.52 6.63 -7.06
CA GLU A 19 -7.28 7.24 -8.16
C GLU A 19 -7.81 6.21 -9.16
N VAL A 20 -7.16 5.06 -9.24
CA VAL A 20 -7.48 4.00 -10.20
C VAL A 20 -8.23 2.83 -9.57
N CYS A 21 -8.50 2.88 -8.26
CA CYS A 21 -9.21 1.81 -7.57
C CYS A 21 -10.72 1.92 -7.84
N PRO A 22 -11.36 0.95 -8.53
CA PRO A 22 -12.78 1.06 -8.88
C PRO A 22 -13.75 0.77 -7.73
N VAL A 23 -13.23 0.28 -6.60
CA VAL A 23 -14.00 -0.21 -5.45
C VAL A 23 -13.57 0.44 -4.14
N ASP A 24 -12.70 1.45 -4.18
CA ASP A 24 -12.27 2.24 -3.02
C ASP A 24 -11.67 1.42 -1.84
N CYS A 25 -11.08 0.25 -2.11
CA CYS A 25 -10.57 -0.69 -1.09
C CYS A 25 -9.24 -0.30 -0.41
N PHE A 26 -8.84 0.98 -0.45
CA PHE A 26 -7.59 1.45 0.19
C PHE A 26 -7.87 2.07 1.56
N HIS A 27 -7.04 1.74 2.55
CA HIS A 27 -7.09 2.28 3.90
C HIS A 27 -5.83 3.07 4.23
N GLU A 28 -6.00 4.21 4.90
CA GLU A 28 -4.94 5.21 5.11
C GLU A 28 -4.40 5.24 6.53
N GLY A 29 -3.12 4.92 6.67
CA GLY A 29 -2.34 5.19 7.87
C GLY A 29 -1.54 6.48 7.80
N PRO A 30 -0.82 6.85 8.86
CA PRO A 30 0.01 8.05 8.88
C PRO A 30 1.06 8.07 7.77
N ASN A 31 1.73 6.95 7.53
CA ASN A 31 2.87 6.87 6.60
C ASN A 31 2.84 5.64 5.66
N PHE A 32 1.70 4.97 5.51
CA PHE A 32 1.51 3.77 4.70
C PHE A 32 0.04 3.66 4.25
N LEU A 33 -0.22 2.90 3.18
CA LEU A 33 -1.57 2.52 2.73
C LEU A 33 -1.71 1.00 2.77
N ALA A 34 -2.90 0.50 3.09
CA ALA A 34 -3.24 -0.92 3.04
C ALA A 34 -4.40 -1.18 2.07
N ILE A 35 -4.45 -2.37 1.48
CA ILE A 35 -5.55 -2.83 0.61
C ILE A 35 -6.39 -3.82 1.41
N ASP A 36 -7.72 -3.60 1.43
CA ASP A 36 -8.66 -4.56 2.01
C ASP A 36 -8.87 -5.73 1.04
N PRO A 37 -8.50 -6.98 1.43
CA PRO A 37 -8.61 -8.12 0.54
C PRO A 37 -10.03 -8.64 0.33
N ASP A 38 -10.98 -8.28 1.20
CA ASP A 38 -12.38 -8.67 1.04
C ASP A 38 -13.09 -7.77 0.02
N GLU A 39 -12.60 -6.53 -0.17
CA GLU A 39 -13.12 -5.58 -1.14
C GLU A 39 -12.33 -5.55 -2.46
N CYS A 40 -11.05 -5.94 -2.44
CA CYS A 40 -10.22 -6.00 -3.64
C CYS A 40 -10.80 -6.98 -4.67
N ILE A 41 -10.91 -6.54 -5.93
CA ILE A 41 -11.46 -7.35 -7.03
C ILE A 41 -10.41 -7.82 -8.04
N ASP A 42 -9.12 -7.82 -7.68
CA ASP A 42 -8.01 -8.26 -8.55
C ASP A 42 -7.96 -7.60 -9.94
N CYS A 43 -8.30 -6.31 -10.04
CA CYS A 43 -8.32 -5.62 -11.34
C CYS A 43 -6.92 -5.24 -11.88
N ALA A 44 -5.86 -5.37 -11.09
CA ALA A 44 -4.47 -5.05 -11.44
C ALA A 44 -4.15 -3.57 -11.78
N LEU A 45 -5.11 -2.66 -11.65
CA LEU A 45 -4.92 -1.26 -12.07
C LEU A 45 -3.95 -0.48 -11.16
N CYS A 46 -3.90 -0.79 -9.87
CA CYS A 46 -3.11 -0.04 -8.90
C CYS A 46 -1.60 -0.37 -8.91
N GLU A 47 -1.22 -1.57 -9.36
CA GLU A 47 0.17 -2.02 -9.42
C GLU A 47 1.07 -1.10 -10.28
N PRO A 48 0.76 -0.84 -11.57
CA PRO A 48 1.60 0.01 -12.43
C PRO A 48 1.58 1.49 -12.02
N GLU A 49 0.57 1.93 -11.26
CA GLU A 49 0.42 3.33 -10.85
C GLU A 49 1.23 3.68 -9.61
N CYS A 50 1.74 2.69 -8.86
CA CYS A 50 2.53 2.95 -7.66
C CYS A 50 3.97 3.38 -8.02
N PRO A 51 4.39 4.64 -7.79
CA PRO A 51 5.74 5.09 -8.13
C PRO A 51 6.83 4.33 -7.34
N ALA A 52 6.49 3.87 -6.15
CA ALA A 52 7.37 3.08 -5.29
C ALA A 52 7.45 1.58 -5.69
N ASN A 53 6.71 1.12 -6.70
CA ASN A 53 6.59 -0.30 -7.05
C ASN A 53 6.32 -1.19 -5.82
N ALA A 54 5.43 -0.72 -4.94
CA ALA A 54 5.19 -1.31 -3.63
C ALA A 54 3.89 -2.12 -3.57
N ILE A 55 3.29 -2.45 -4.72
CA ILE A 55 2.01 -3.15 -4.80
C ILE A 55 2.24 -4.42 -5.62
N PHE A 56 1.82 -5.56 -5.08
CA PHE A 56 2.01 -6.87 -5.69
C PHE A 56 0.69 -7.64 -5.61
N ALA A 57 0.45 -8.52 -6.58
CA ALA A 57 -0.53 -9.59 -6.39
C ALA A 57 -0.08 -10.47 -5.22
N GLU A 58 -1.02 -10.99 -4.42
CA GLU A 58 -0.73 -11.80 -3.22
C GLU A 58 0.27 -12.94 -3.49
N ASP A 59 0.10 -13.64 -4.62
CA ASP A 59 0.97 -14.76 -5.03
C ASP A 59 2.38 -14.32 -5.44
N ASP A 60 2.54 -13.06 -5.85
CA ASP A 60 3.79 -12.46 -6.32
C ASP A 60 4.52 -11.65 -5.23
N VAL A 61 3.96 -11.57 -4.01
CA VAL A 61 4.61 -10.90 -2.89
C VAL A 61 5.97 -11.56 -2.62
N PRO A 62 7.09 -10.79 -2.59
CA PRO A 62 8.41 -11.30 -2.28
C PRO A 62 8.44 -12.11 -0.99
N ALA A 63 9.25 -13.19 -0.98
CA ALA A 63 9.26 -14.16 0.13
C ALA A 63 9.59 -13.52 1.49
N ASP A 64 10.41 -12.48 1.50
CA ASP A 64 10.83 -11.70 2.68
C ASP A 64 9.80 -10.64 3.12
N GLN A 65 8.72 -10.44 2.36
CA GLN A 65 7.67 -9.45 2.62
C GLN A 65 6.27 -10.08 2.74
N ARG A 66 6.19 -11.42 2.86
CA ARG A 66 4.90 -12.12 3.00
C ARG A 66 4.11 -11.74 4.25
N ASP A 67 4.77 -11.19 5.28
CA ASP A 67 4.08 -10.66 6.46
C ASP A 67 3.16 -9.49 6.12
N PHE A 68 3.39 -8.78 5.00
CA PHE A 68 2.54 -7.69 4.55
C PHE A 68 1.12 -8.13 4.17
N ILE A 69 0.91 -9.41 3.80
CA ILE A 69 -0.41 -9.94 3.47
C ILE A 69 -1.33 -9.83 4.70
N ALA A 70 -0.89 -10.39 5.84
CA ALA A 70 -1.63 -10.32 7.09
C ALA A 70 -1.68 -8.89 7.66
N LEU A 71 -0.62 -8.10 7.42
CA LEU A 71 -0.56 -6.71 7.86
C LEU A 71 -1.60 -5.83 7.17
N ASN A 72 -1.83 -6.02 5.86
CA ASN A 72 -2.84 -5.25 5.13
C ASN A 72 -4.22 -5.49 5.75
N VAL A 73 -4.58 -6.76 6.00
CA VAL A 73 -5.82 -7.13 6.72
C VAL A 73 -5.92 -6.44 8.08
N GLU A 74 -4.86 -6.52 8.90
CA GLU A 74 -4.84 -5.92 10.24
C GLU A 74 -5.07 -4.41 10.18
N LEU A 75 -4.42 -3.72 9.24
CA LEU A 75 -4.45 -2.26 9.14
C LEU A 75 -5.76 -1.75 8.53
N CYS A 76 -6.36 -2.45 7.57
CA CYS A 76 -7.67 -2.08 7.02
C CYS A 76 -8.77 -2.08 8.10
N ALA A 77 -8.70 -3.00 9.07
CA ALA A 77 -9.62 -3.01 10.20
C ALA A 77 -9.46 -1.81 11.17
N LEU A 78 -8.32 -1.10 11.12
CA LEU A 78 -7.97 -0.02 12.04
C LEU A 78 -8.05 1.37 11.40
N TRP A 79 -7.75 1.46 10.11
CA TRP A 79 -7.58 2.73 9.41
C TRP A 79 -8.80 3.12 8.60
N PRO A 80 -9.05 4.43 8.42
CA PRO A 80 -10.13 4.91 7.57
C PRO A 80 -9.85 4.64 6.09
N VAL A 81 -10.92 4.49 5.32
CA VAL A 81 -10.85 4.41 3.85
C VAL A 81 -10.35 5.73 3.25
N ILE A 82 -9.53 5.65 2.21
CA ILE A 82 -9.09 6.77 1.38
C ILE A 82 -9.55 6.58 -0.06
N THR A 83 -10.31 7.54 -0.57
CA THR A 83 -10.89 7.51 -1.92
C THR A 83 -10.34 8.62 -2.83
N GLU A 84 -9.51 9.51 -2.29
CA GLU A 84 -8.97 10.66 -3.02
C GLU A 84 -7.46 10.75 -2.81
N ARG A 85 -6.74 11.07 -3.90
CA ARG A 85 -5.30 11.27 -3.88
C ARG A 85 -4.92 12.44 -2.99
N LYS A 86 -3.82 12.29 -2.27
CA LYS A 86 -3.18 13.33 -1.47
C LYS A 86 -1.74 13.55 -1.92
N PRO A 87 -1.17 14.75 -1.71
CA PRO A 87 0.25 14.96 -1.96
C PRO A 87 1.09 13.99 -1.12
N ALA A 88 2.09 13.37 -1.75
CA ALA A 88 3.08 12.57 -1.06
C ALA A 88 3.84 13.40 0.00
N PRO A 89 4.41 12.76 1.05
CA PRO A 89 5.38 13.39 1.94
C PRO A 89 6.50 14.09 1.16
N ALA A 90 6.96 15.23 1.66
CA ALA A 90 8.00 16.02 0.99
C ALA A 90 9.33 15.27 0.82
N ASP A 91 9.60 14.31 1.71
CA ASP A 91 10.77 13.44 1.72
C ASP A 91 10.51 12.07 1.07
N ALA A 92 9.37 11.85 0.39
CA ALA A 92 9.02 10.55 -0.21
C ALA A 92 10.10 10.01 -1.15
N ALA A 93 10.68 10.87 -1.99
CA ALA A 93 11.76 10.53 -2.91
C ALA A 93 13.05 10.11 -2.19
N ASP A 94 13.30 10.62 -0.99
CA ASP A 94 14.46 10.22 -0.18
C ASP A 94 14.26 8.84 0.43
N TRP A 95 13.01 8.37 0.59
CA TRP A 95 12.68 7.07 1.18
C TRP A 95 12.44 5.97 0.14
N ASP A 96 12.26 6.33 -1.11
CA ASP A 96 12.01 5.38 -2.19
C ASP A 96 13.23 4.47 -2.41
N GLY A 97 12.99 3.15 -2.39
CA GLY A 97 14.01 2.13 -2.57
C GLY A 97 14.91 1.90 -1.34
N LYS A 98 14.71 2.62 -0.23
CA LYS A 98 15.43 2.32 1.02
C LYS A 98 14.87 1.05 1.67
N PRO A 99 15.73 0.14 2.13
CA PRO A 99 15.30 -1.08 2.82
C PRO A 99 14.95 -0.81 4.29
N ASP A 100 14.44 -1.84 4.97
CA ASP A 100 14.18 -1.88 6.41
C ASP A 100 13.21 -0.80 6.89
N LYS A 101 12.25 -0.41 6.05
CA LYS A 101 11.22 0.59 6.40
C LYS A 101 10.11 0.00 7.25
N ARG A 102 9.97 -1.33 7.36
CA ARG A 102 8.97 -2.01 8.19
C ARG A 102 8.93 -1.51 9.64
N LYS A 103 10.10 -1.22 10.23
CA LYS A 103 10.26 -0.69 11.60
C LYS A 103 9.83 0.77 11.78
N LEU A 104 9.61 1.48 10.67
CA LEU A 104 9.18 2.87 10.65
C LEU A 104 7.67 3.01 10.47
N LEU A 105 6.93 1.92 10.29
CA LEU A 105 5.48 1.94 10.17
C LEU A 105 4.84 2.57 11.40
N GLU A 106 3.98 3.55 11.18
CA GLU A 106 3.15 4.19 12.21
C GLU A 106 1.72 3.62 12.13
N ARG A 107 1.14 3.26 13.28
CA ARG A 107 -0.21 2.68 13.39
C ARG A 107 -1.19 3.71 13.91
#